data_AF-A0A3D0UU25-F1
#
_entry.id   AF-A0A3D0UU25-F1
#
_cell.length_a   1.000
_cell.length_b   1.000
_cell.length_c   1.000
_cell.angle_alpha   90.00
_cell.angle_beta   90.00
_cell.angle_gamma   90.00
#
_symmetry.space_group_name_H-M   'P 1'
#
loop_
_entity.id
_entity.type
_entity.pdbx_description
1 polymer ?
#
loop_
_entity_poly.entity_id
_entity_poly.type
_entity_poly.pdbx_seq_one_letter_code
_entity_poly.pdbx_strand_id
1 'polypeptide(L)'
;MLTLPSHKQLVSSLKVTSKINNVVTITNYKRTSLAKIARNSFYGQLLFTKDTLKNLTTSKFEDAYVVVNTLPFKSYLKGIVETNDTEHAEKIKVMNIISKTYALFYLSEKNRHPSIPEGSTYQAIDSPDMFQKYVGA
;
A
#
# COMPACT_ATOMS: atom_id res chain seq x y z
N MET A 1 2.66 -8.86 -20.87
CA MET A 1 1.48 -9.29 -20.11
C MET A 1 1.91 -9.54 -18.68
N LEU A 2 1.83 -8.52 -17.80
CA LEU A 2 2.11 -8.68 -16.37
C LEU A 2 0.80 -9.07 -15.69
N THR A 3 0.61 -10.37 -15.54
CA THR A 3 -0.47 -10.94 -14.73
C THR A 3 -0.19 -10.61 -13.27
N LEU A 4 -0.90 -9.61 -12.73
CA LEU A 4 -0.98 -9.39 -11.28
C LEU A 4 -1.43 -10.69 -10.62
N PRO A 5 -0.80 -11.16 -9.52
CA PRO A 5 -1.27 -12.33 -8.83
C PRO A 5 -2.67 -12.03 -8.31
N SER A 6 -3.66 -12.65 -8.95
CA SER A 6 -5.06 -12.61 -8.60
C SER A 6 -5.24 -13.27 -7.23
N HIS A 7 -4.94 -12.55 -6.16
CA HIS A 7 -5.46 -12.87 -4.83
C HIS A 7 -6.92 -12.41 -4.77
N LYS A 8 -7.76 -12.98 -5.65
CA LYS A 8 -9.22 -12.92 -5.51
C LYS A 8 -9.60 -13.81 -4.33
N GLN A 9 -9.32 -13.36 -3.12
CA GLN A 9 -9.83 -14.01 -1.93
C GLN A 9 -11.27 -13.53 -1.74
N LEU A 10 -12.22 -14.46 -1.84
CA LEU A 10 -13.59 -14.19 -1.42
C LEU A 10 -13.60 -14.05 0.11
N VAL A 11 -13.86 -12.85 0.60
CA VAL A 11 -13.97 -12.54 2.02
C VAL A 11 -15.41 -12.10 2.28
N SER A 12 -16.17 -12.94 2.98
CA SER A 12 -17.60 -12.68 3.27
C SER A 12 -17.81 -11.66 4.39
N SER A 13 -16.80 -11.44 5.24
CA SER A 13 -16.81 -10.46 6.33
C SER A 13 -15.38 -10.14 6.75
N LEU A 14 -15.14 -8.97 7.34
CA LEU A 14 -13.85 -8.61 7.94
C LEU A 14 -14.01 -8.51 9.46
N LYS A 15 -13.15 -9.21 10.21
CA LYS A 15 -13.07 -9.14 11.66
C LYS A 15 -11.93 -8.20 12.04
N VAL A 16 -12.31 -7.03 12.53
CA VAL A 16 -11.38 -5.98 12.93
C VAL A 16 -11.16 -6.05 14.43
N THR A 17 -9.91 -6.14 14.85
CA THR A 17 -9.50 -5.96 16.25
C THR A 17 -8.57 -4.75 16.28
N SER A 18 -8.97 -3.69 16.99
CA SER A 18 -8.17 -2.47 17.15
C SER A 18 -8.22 -2.05 18.60
N LYS A 19 -7.06 -1.85 19.23
CA LYS A 19 -6.93 -0.98 20.43
C LYS A 19 -5.51 -0.82 21.02
N ILE A 20 -4.42 -0.82 20.24
CA ILE A 20 -3.11 -0.43 20.76
C ILE A 20 -2.36 0.43 19.74
N ASN A 21 -1.91 1.62 20.14
CA ASN A 21 -0.98 2.50 19.41
C ASN A 21 -1.32 2.82 17.93
N ASN A 22 -2.60 3.06 17.62
CA ASN A 22 -3.05 3.43 16.26
C ASN A 22 -2.80 2.33 15.19
N VAL A 23 -2.76 1.07 15.62
CA VAL A 23 -2.67 -0.11 14.76
C VAL A 23 -4.03 -0.80 14.70
N VAL A 24 -4.50 -1.07 13.49
CA VAL A 24 -5.71 -1.83 13.20
C VAL A 24 -5.33 -3.18 12.63
N THR A 25 -5.82 -4.27 13.22
CA THR A 25 -5.54 -5.63 12.74
C THR A 25 -6.79 -6.29 12.19
N ILE A 26 -6.69 -6.86 10.98
CA ILE A 26 -7.77 -7.67 10.39
C ILE A 26 -7.42 -9.15 10.54
N THR A 27 -8.17 -9.87 11.36
CA THR A 27 -7.78 -11.23 11.80
C THR A 27 -8.18 -12.34 10.82
N ASN A 28 -9.14 -12.08 9.94
CA ASN A 28 -9.67 -13.06 8.97
C ASN A 28 -9.36 -12.71 7.51
N TYR A 29 -8.41 -11.80 7.28
CA TYR A 29 -7.87 -11.48 5.97
C TYR A 29 -6.56 -12.25 5.78
N LYS A 30 -6.45 -13.09 4.74
CA LYS A 30 -5.24 -13.91 4.53
C LYS A 30 -4.29 -13.18 3.58
N ARG A 31 -3.61 -12.16 4.10
CA ARG A 31 -2.55 -11.46 3.39
C ARG A 31 -1.19 -11.84 3.96
N THR A 32 -0.28 -12.29 3.10
CA THR A 32 1.10 -12.61 3.48
C THR A 32 2.09 -11.93 2.55
N SER A 33 3.26 -11.57 3.06
CA SER A 33 4.40 -11.16 2.24
C SER A 33 4.94 -12.34 1.42
N LEU A 34 5.85 -12.06 0.47
CA LEU A 34 6.63 -13.10 -0.22
C LEU A 34 7.42 -14.00 0.74
N ALA A 35 7.82 -13.46 1.91
CA ALA A 35 8.47 -14.20 2.98
C ALA A 35 7.49 -14.93 3.92
N LYS A 36 6.21 -15.08 3.52
CA LYS A 36 5.14 -15.75 4.29
C LYS A 36 4.81 -15.10 5.64
N ILE A 37 5.18 -13.84 5.84
CA ILE A 37 4.85 -13.08 7.05
C ILE A 37 3.44 -12.51 6.90
N ALA A 38 2.56 -12.74 7.88
CA ALA A 38 1.21 -12.17 7.87
C ALA A 38 1.27 -10.62 7.84
N ARG A 39 0.56 -10.01 6.89
CA ARG A 39 0.50 -8.55 6.69
C ARG A 39 -0.92 -8.03 6.92
N ASN A 40 -1.37 -8.24 8.15
CA ASN A 40 -2.73 -7.97 8.59
C ASN A 40 -2.84 -6.77 9.54
N SER A 41 -1.72 -6.09 9.80
CA SER A 41 -1.64 -4.90 10.61
C SER A 41 -1.55 -3.66 9.73
N PHE A 42 -2.39 -2.70 10.01
CA PHE A 42 -2.52 -1.44 9.30
C PHE A 42 -2.30 -0.30 10.29
N TYR A 43 -1.60 0.75 9.85
CA TYR A 43 -1.15 1.83 10.71
C TYR A 43 -1.91 3.09 10.32
N GLY A 44 -2.64 3.69 11.26
CA GLY A 44 -3.52 4.81 10.98
C GLY A 44 -4.99 4.41 10.85
N GLN A 45 -5.68 5.05 9.91
CA GLN A 45 -7.09 4.84 9.64
C GLN A 45 -7.28 3.89 8.47
N LEU A 46 -8.21 2.94 8.61
CA LEU A 46 -8.72 2.17 7.48
C LEU A 46 -10.01 2.77 6.95
N LEU A 47 -10.04 3.05 5.66
CA LEU A 47 -11.23 3.43 4.92
C LEU A 47 -11.66 2.27 4.02
N PHE A 48 -12.93 1.89 4.12
CA PHE A 48 -13.58 0.94 3.23
C PHE A 48 -14.45 1.73 2.28
N THR A 49 -14.09 1.75 1.00
CA THR A 49 -14.81 2.53 -0.01
C THR A 49 -15.09 1.66 -1.24
N LYS A 50 -16.08 2.09 -2.02
CA LYS A 50 -16.41 1.54 -3.32
C LYS A 50 -15.96 2.55 -4.36
N ASP A 51 -14.95 2.17 -5.14
CA ASP A 51 -14.41 3.00 -6.20
C ASP A 51 -14.80 2.43 -7.56
N THR A 52 -15.03 3.29 -8.54
CA THR A 52 -15.21 2.88 -9.94
C THR A 52 -13.86 2.97 -10.64
N LEU A 53 -13.20 1.82 -10.82
CA LEU A 53 -11.82 1.73 -11.26
C LEU A 53 -11.73 1.36 -12.74
N LYS A 54 -10.83 2.01 -13.47
CA LYS A 54 -10.48 1.58 -14.82
C LYS A 54 -9.62 0.31 -14.77
N ASN A 55 -10.16 -0.79 -15.26
CA ASN A 55 -9.44 -2.04 -15.40
C ASN A 55 -8.26 -1.85 -16.38
N LEU A 56 -7.03 -2.06 -15.91
CA LEU A 56 -5.82 -1.82 -16.69
C LEU A 56 -5.66 -2.77 -17.89
N THR A 57 -6.39 -3.90 -17.92
CA THR A 57 -6.34 -4.87 -19.03
C THR A 57 -7.45 -4.61 -20.05
N THR A 58 -8.68 -4.38 -19.59
CA THR A 58 -9.85 -4.23 -20.48
C THR A 58 -10.16 -2.77 -20.83
N SER A 59 -9.51 -1.81 -20.16
CA SER A 59 -9.78 -0.37 -20.23
C SER A 59 -11.21 0.05 -19.87
N LYS A 60 -12.02 -0.86 -19.32
CA LYS A 60 -13.39 -0.58 -18.87
C LYS A 60 -13.41 -0.14 -17.41
N PHE A 61 -14.37 0.71 -17.06
CA PHE A 61 -14.64 1.08 -15.68
C PHE A 61 -15.52 0.02 -15.02
N GLU A 62 -15.09 -0.44 -13.85
CA GLU A 62 -15.74 -1.48 -13.06
C GLU A 62 -15.73 -1.07 -11.57
N ASP A 63 -16.83 -1.34 -10.88
CA ASP A 63 -16.90 -1.08 -9.44
C ASP A 63 -16.05 -2.08 -8.65
N ALA A 64 -15.25 -1.57 -7.72
CA ALA A 64 -14.40 -2.36 -6.84
C ALA A 64 -14.49 -1.86 -5.40
N TYR A 65 -14.56 -2.78 -4.45
CA TYR A 65 -14.38 -2.47 -3.04
C TYR A 65 -12.89 -2.39 -2.74
N VAL A 66 -12.46 -1.28 -2.15
CA VAL A 66 -11.06 -1.02 -1.82
C VAL A 66 -10.91 -0.73 -0.32
N VAL A 67 -9.79 -1.18 0.22
CA VAL A 67 -9.38 -0.91 1.60
C VAL A 67 -8.18 0.02 1.54
N VAL A 68 -8.35 1.25 2.02
CA VAL A 68 -7.31 2.28 1.98
C VAL A 68 -6.77 2.49 3.39
N ASN A 69 -5.46 2.31 3.56
CA ASN A 69 -4.76 2.66 4.79
C ASN A 69 -4.26 4.11 4.72
N THR A 70 -4.91 5.01 5.46
CA THR A 70 -4.58 6.43 5.52
C THR A 70 -3.75 6.73 6.75
N LEU A 71 -2.59 7.33 6.54
CA LEU A 71 -1.66 7.70 7.59
C LEU A 71 -0.89 8.98 7.25
N PRO A 72 -0.41 9.73 8.27
CA PRO A 72 0.43 10.90 8.02
C PRO A 72 1.66 10.54 7.19
N PHE A 73 2.08 11.42 6.29
CA PHE A 73 3.22 11.20 5.39
C PHE A 73 4.50 10.77 6.13
N LYS A 74 4.79 11.38 7.28
CA LYS A 74 5.93 10.99 8.12
C LYS A 74 5.84 9.55 8.62
N SER A 75 4.66 9.08 8.98
CA SER A 75 4.43 7.69 9.40
C SER A 75 4.55 6.73 8.23
N TYR A 76 4.06 7.11 7.04
CA TYR A 76 4.29 6.34 5.82
C TYR A 76 5.78 6.12 5.55
N LEU A 77 6.59 7.18 5.59
CA LEU A 77 8.03 7.09 5.34
C LEU A 77 8.77 6.17 6.33
N LYS A 78 8.33 6.11 7.60
CA LYS A 78 8.92 5.18 8.59
C LYS A 78 8.69 3.71 8.23
N GLY A 79 7.63 3.40 7.51
CA GLY A 79 7.29 2.03 7.12
C GLY A 79 7.91 1.60 5.78
N ILE A 80 8.67 2.47 5.11
CA ILE A 80 9.36 2.16 3.86
C ILE A 80 10.67 1.43 4.13
N VAL A 81 10.90 0.32 3.44
CA VAL A 81 12.08 -0.54 3.62
C VAL A 81 12.69 -0.87 2.27
N GLU A 82 13.45 0.08 1.73
CA GLU A 82 14.22 -0.06 0.49
C GLU A 82 15.71 -0.39 0.73
N THR A 83 16.17 -0.30 1.98
CA THR A 83 17.56 -0.53 2.41
C THR A 83 17.57 -1.23 3.77
N ASN A 84 18.70 -1.81 4.14
CA ASN A 84 18.91 -2.42 5.45
C ASN A 84 19.60 -1.41 6.38
N ASP A 85 19.17 -1.36 7.65
CA ASP A 85 19.71 -0.47 8.67
C ASP A 85 21.20 -0.71 8.98
N THR A 86 21.76 -1.87 8.59
CA THR A 86 23.18 -2.19 8.74
C THR A 86 24.07 -1.64 7.61
N GLU A 87 23.50 -0.99 6.59
CA GLU A 87 24.26 -0.41 5.49
C GLU A 87 24.94 0.91 5.88
N HIS A 88 25.84 1.41 5.03
CA HIS A 88 26.56 2.65 5.27
C HIS A 88 25.60 3.84 5.47
N ALA A 89 25.86 4.69 6.48
CA ALA A 89 24.95 5.77 6.87
C ALA A 89 24.61 6.74 5.72
N GLU A 90 25.58 7.08 4.86
CA GLU A 90 25.32 7.93 3.68
C GLU A 90 24.42 7.25 2.65
N LYS A 91 24.52 5.91 2.49
CA LYS A 91 23.59 5.16 1.64
C LYS A 91 22.18 5.25 2.20
N ILE A 92 22.02 5.05 3.51
CA ILE A 92 20.72 5.15 4.18
C ILE A 92 20.11 6.55 4.00
N LYS A 93 20.91 7.61 4.19
CA LYS A 93 20.46 8.99 3.96
C LYS A 93 19.98 9.22 2.52
N VAL A 94 20.74 8.74 1.53
CA VAL A 94 20.36 8.85 0.11
C VAL A 94 19.08 8.09 -0.17
N MET A 95 18.95 6.85 0.33
CA MET A 95 17.74 6.03 0.14
C MET A 95 16.50 6.67 0.78
N ASN A 96 16.65 7.34 1.92
CA ASN A 96 15.56 8.10 2.55
C ASN A 96 15.14 9.30 1.69
N ILE A 97 16.08 10.01 1.06
CA ILE A 97 15.78 11.13 0.14
C ILE A 97 15.08 10.61 -1.12
N ILE A 98 15.59 9.53 -1.72
CA ILE A 98 14.96 8.88 -2.89
C ILE A 98 13.53 8.47 -2.53
N SER A 99 13.35 7.80 -1.39
CA SER A 99 12.04 7.31 -0.97
C SER A 99 11.03 8.43 -0.73
N LYS A 100 11.47 9.52 -0.07
CA LYS A 100 10.65 10.71 0.17
C LYS A 100 10.29 11.42 -1.12
N THR A 101 11.25 11.60 -2.02
CA THR A 101 11.05 12.32 -3.29
C THR A 101 10.12 11.55 -4.20
N TYR A 102 10.29 10.22 -4.29
CA TYR A 102 9.41 9.35 -5.05
C TYR A 102 7.96 9.44 -4.54
N ALA A 103 7.75 9.33 -3.22
CA ALA A 103 6.43 9.43 -2.64
C ALA A 103 5.79 10.81 -2.89
N LEU A 104 6.53 11.91 -2.66
CA LEU A 104 6.04 13.27 -2.94
C LEU A 104 5.70 13.48 -4.42
N PHE A 105 6.51 12.94 -5.34
CA PHE A 105 6.24 13.02 -6.76
C PHE A 105 4.87 12.42 -7.10
N TYR A 106 4.57 11.22 -6.61
CA TYR A 106 3.32 10.51 -6.91
C TYR A 106 2.11 10.92 -6.07
N LEU A 107 2.31 11.64 -4.97
CA LEU A 107 1.23 12.28 -4.20
C LEU A 107 0.68 13.54 -4.89
N SER A 108 1.38 14.09 -5.88
CA SER A 108 0.90 15.21 -6.68
C SER A 108 -0.19 14.77 -7.65
N GLU A 109 -1.27 15.54 -7.75
CA GLU A 109 -2.36 15.30 -8.70
C GLU A 109 -1.89 15.26 -10.17
N LYS A 110 -0.76 15.91 -10.48
CA LYS A 110 -0.19 15.95 -11.83
C LYS A 110 0.56 14.68 -12.21
N ASN A 111 0.93 13.86 -11.24
CA ASN A 111 1.88 12.76 -11.43
C ASN A 111 1.33 11.48 -10.81
N ARG A 112 0.15 11.01 -11.22
CA ARG A 112 -0.39 9.74 -10.72
C ARG A 112 0.49 8.57 -11.18
N HIS A 113 0.77 7.64 -10.28
CA HIS A 113 1.59 6.47 -10.65
C HIS A 113 0.85 5.58 -11.65
N PRO A 114 1.48 5.09 -12.74
CA PRO A 114 0.80 4.33 -13.80
C PRO A 114 0.12 3.04 -13.33
N SER A 115 0.63 2.46 -12.24
CA SER A 115 0.05 1.25 -11.63
C SER A 115 -1.20 1.52 -10.79
N ILE A 116 -1.57 2.79 -10.58
CA ILE A 116 -2.77 3.20 -9.85
C ILE A 116 -3.89 3.40 -10.87
N PRO A 117 -4.94 2.55 -10.86
CA PRO A 117 -6.07 2.67 -11.77
C PRO A 117 -6.73 4.05 -11.71
N GLU A 118 -7.14 4.54 -12.87
CA GLU A 118 -7.97 5.74 -12.97
C GLU A 118 -9.29 5.53 -12.20
N GLY A 119 -9.74 6.56 -11.48
CA GLY A 119 -10.91 6.49 -10.59
C GLY A 119 -10.64 5.99 -9.17
N SER A 120 -9.42 5.57 -8.83
CA SER A 120 -9.11 5.21 -7.44
C SER A 120 -8.96 6.42 -6.50
N THR A 121 -9.34 6.21 -5.25
CA THR A 121 -9.20 7.16 -4.14
C THR A 121 -7.85 7.08 -3.41
N TYR A 122 -7.08 6.02 -3.67
CA TYR A 122 -5.72 5.81 -3.13
C TYR A 122 -4.63 6.27 -4.12
N GLN A 123 -3.48 6.62 -3.56
CA GLN A 123 -2.33 7.18 -4.31
C GLN A 123 -1.11 6.24 -4.35
N ALA A 124 -1.12 5.18 -3.54
CA ALA A 124 -0.04 4.19 -3.43
C ALA A 124 -0.61 2.78 -3.29
N ILE A 125 0.18 1.78 -3.69
CA ILE A 125 -0.12 0.35 -3.54
C ILE A 125 0.96 -0.28 -2.67
N ASP A 126 0.58 -1.17 -1.76
CA ASP A 126 1.50 -1.81 -0.82
C ASP A 126 2.15 -3.10 -1.38
N SER A 127 2.47 -3.06 -2.68
CA SER A 127 3.16 -4.11 -3.43
C SER A 127 4.52 -3.60 -3.91
N PRO A 128 5.64 -4.23 -3.52
CA PRO A 128 6.98 -3.82 -3.95
C PRO A 128 7.20 -3.95 -5.46
N ASP A 129 6.40 -4.78 -6.15
CA ASP A 129 6.49 -4.95 -7.60
C ASP A 129 5.84 -3.78 -8.37
N MET A 130 5.02 -2.97 -7.69
CA MET A 130 4.23 -1.89 -8.30
C MET A 130 4.55 -0.51 -7.71
N PHE A 131 5.05 -0.45 -6.48
CA PHE A 131 5.36 0.77 -5.76
C PHE A 131 6.45 0.47 -4.71
N GLN A 132 6.72 1.43 -3.83
CA GLN A 132 7.71 1.27 -2.77
C GLN A 132 7.34 0.16 -1.78
N LYS A 133 8.35 -0.57 -1.30
CA LYS A 133 8.18 -1.62 -0.30
C LYS A 133 7.78 -1.01 1.05
N TYR A 134 6.51 -1.16 1.37
CA TYR A 134 5.95 -0.80 2.68
C TYR A 134 5.79 -2.04 3.57
N VAL A 135 6.25 -1.95 4.82
CA VAL A 135 6.10 -3.00 5.86
C VAL A 135 5.31 -2.53 7.08
N GLY A 136 5.01 -1.22 7.18
CA GLY A 136 4.33 -0.64 8.34
C GLY A 136 5.27 -0.28 9.49
N ALA A 137 4.98 0.83 10.18
CA ALA A 137 5.74 1.35 11.31
C ALA A 137 4.89 2.31 12.16
#